data_AF-A0A554J767-F1
#
_entry.id   AF-A0A554J767-F1
#
_cell.length_a   1.000
_cell.length_b   1.000
_cell.length_c   1.000
_cell.angle_alpha   90.00
_cell.angle_beta   90.00
_cell.angle_gamma   90.00
#
_symmetry.space_group_name_H-M   'P 1'
#
loop_
_entity.id
_entity.type
_entity.pdbx_description
1 polymer ?
#
loop_
_entity_poly.entity_id
_entity_poly.type
_entity_poly.pdbx_seq_one_letter_code
_entity_poly.pdbx_strand_id
1 'polypeptide(L)'
;MFQEVVRNENVTHIHKPEGVYTIIYGRHDRYQNPNQFPEEFDGFVMEGIFDTHKGKIPPYITLDDWVRVLGSQCVSVVEYAQRGKLPIYHADFSMKGIFWWPESLFLGGFFSSPLRETIIAHKQEWLMRSLGNTPHLVTIIGEAHTGLEAHIQQSANERMRFLNRLRLPINIVMKDEGVVYKLARCDFDRGKWKVGEILEIPDLKELVI
;
A
#
# COMPACT_ATOMS: atom_id res chain seq x y z
N MET A 1 5.68 18.92 17.37
CA MET A 1 6.24 17.56 17.46
C MET A 1 7.11 17.39 16.22
N PHE A 2 8.39 17.05 16.37
CA PHE A 2 9.33 16.97 15.25
C PHE A 2 9.15 15.63 14.53
N GLN A 3 9.23 15.63 13.18
CA GLN A 3 9.32 14.41 12.39
C GLN A 3 10.78 14.00 12.28
N GLU A 4 11.09 12.74 12.52
CA GLU A 4 12.42 12.18 12.36
C GLU A 4 12.42 11.18 11.20
N VAL A 5 13.42 11.28 10.32
CA VAL A 5 13.66 10.33 9.23
C VAL A 5 15.03 9.70 9.42
N VAL A 6 15.06 8.38 9.56
CA VAL A 6 16.30 7.60 9.64
C VAL A 6 16.37 6.68 8.43
N ARG A 7 17.45 6.76 7.66
CA ARG A 7 17.68 5.93 6.47
C ARG A 7 18.87 5.00 6.66
N ASN A 8 18.69 3.73 6.36
CA ASN A 8 19.75 2.73 6.31
C ASN A 8 19.52 1.82 5.09
N GLU A 9 20.41 1.86 4.11
CA GLU A 9 20.27 1.15 2.83
C GLU A 9 18.92 1.43 2.13
N ASN A 10 18.12 0.40 1.90
CA ASN A 10 16.77 0.45 1.30
C ASN A 10 15.65 0.53 2.35
N VAL A 11 15.98 0.83 3.61
CA VAL A 11 15.03 0.95 4.74
C VAL A 11 14.96 2.40 5.21
N THR A 12 13.76 2.92 5.33
CA THR A 12 13.48 4.26 5.90
C THR A 12 12.51 4.13 7.07
N HIS A 13 12.83 4.76 8.20
CA HIS A 13 11.92 4.96 9.32
C HIS A 13 11.43 6.40 9.35
N ILE A 14 10.12 6.61 9.50
CA ILE A 14 9.50 7.93 9.65
C ILE A 14 8.64 7.91 10.91
N HIS A 15 8.97 8.78 11.85
CA HIS A 15 8.22 8.93 13.10
C HIS A 15 7.22 10.08 12.98
N LYS A 16 5.94 9.78 13.22
CA LYS A 16 4.85 10.77 13.23
C LYS A 16 3.97 10.61 14.47
N PRO A 17 3.16 11.62 14.83
CA PRO A 17 2.29 11.54 16.01
C PRO A 17 1.34 10.33 15.99
N GLU A 18 0.92 9.90 14.80
CA GLU A 18 0.02 8.74 14.64
C GLU A 18 0.73 7.38 14.66
N GLY A 19 2.07 7.30 14.58
CA GLY A 19 2.77 6.01 14.51
C GLY A 19 4.15 6.05 13.84
N VAL A 20 4.75 4.86 13.72
CA VAL A 20 6.04 4.63 13.08
C VAL A 20 5.85 3.96 11.73
N TYR A 21 6.35 4.59 10.68
CA TYR A 21 6.35 4.03 9.33
C TYR A 21 7.73 3.47 9.05
N THR A 22 7.84 2.18 8.76
CA THR A 22 9.04 1.60 8.16
C THR A 22 8.76 1.32 6.69
N ILE A 23 9.58 1.83 5.78
CA ILE A 23 9.45 1.64 4.34
C ILE A 23 10.65 0.84 3.89
N ILE A 24 10.40 -0.27 3.21
CA ILE A 24 11.43 -1.13 2.65
C ILE A 24 11.20 -1.23 1.15
N TYR A 25 12.19 -0.75 0.41
CA TYR A 25 12.19 -0.81 -1.06
C TYR A 25 12.69 -2.18 -1.51
N GLY A 26 11.78 -2.96 -2.10
CA GLY A 26 12.02 -4.32 -2.59
C GLY A 26 12.17 -4.38 -4.11
N ARG A 27 12.68 -5.52 -4.59
CA ARG A 27 12.76 -5.84 -6.02
C ARG A 27 12.01 -7.12 -6.31
N HIS A 28 11.15 -7.10 -7.32
CA HIS A 28 10.34 -8.26 -7.72
C HIS A 28 11.14 -9.49 -8.15
N ASP A 29 12.44 -9.33 -8.45
CA ASP A 29 13.34 -10.40 -8.92
C ASP A 29 14.05 -11.17 -7.79
N ARG A 30 13.93 -10.73 -6.53
CA ARG A 30 14.60 -11.36 -5.38
C ARG A 30 13.72 -11.35 -4.13
N TYR A 31 14.02 -12.26 -3.21
CA TYR A 31 13.40 -12.31 -1.89
C TYR A 31 13.74 -11.07 -1.04
N GLN A 32 12.75 -10.59 -0.27
CA GLN A 32 12.99 -9.54 0.71
C GLN A 32 13.84 -10.07 1.87
N ASN A 33 14.91 -9.36 2.23
CA ASN A 33 15.76 -9.77 3.36
C ASN A 33 14.99 -9.61 4.69
N PRO A 34 14.70 -10.70 5.43
CA PRO A 34 13.94 -10.61 6.67
C PRO A 34 14.64 -9.82 7.79
N ASN A 35 15.98 -9.67 7.72
CA ASN A 35 16.74 -8.90 8.70
C ASN A 35 16.51 -7.38 8.59
N GLN A 36 15.75 -6.94 7.57
CA GLN A 36 15.36 -5.55 7.40
C GLN A 36 14.05 -5.22 8.13
N PHE A 37 13.35 -6.23 8.65
CA PHE A 37 12.15 -6.02 9.45
C PHE A 37 12.54 -5.63 10.88
N PRO A 38 11.83 -4.66 11.49
CA PRO A 38 11.95 -4.37 12.92
C PRO A 38 11.64 -5.61 13.76
N GLU A 39 12.18 -5.66 14.99
CA GLU A 39 11.89 -6.76 15.94
C GLU A 39 10.42 -6.79 16.35
N GLU A 40 9.81 -5.62 16.54
CA GLU A 40 8.41 -5.45 16.92
C GLU A 40 7.72 -4.47 15.97
N PHE A 41 6.58 -4.89 15.41
CA PHE A 41 5.70 -4.08 14.57
C PHE A 41 4.32 -4.74 14.45
N ASP A 42 3.30 -3.97 14.08
CA ASP A 42 1.89 -4.37 14.16
C ASP A 42 1.34 -5.01 12.87
N GLY A 43 2.06 -4.87 11.76
CA GLY A 43 1.64 -5.44 10.49
C GLY A 43 2.40 -4.93 9.27
N PHE A 44 2.16 -5.58 8.15
CA PHE A 44 2.70 -5.17 6.87
C PHE A 44 1.69 -4.34 6.07
N VAL A 45 2.17 -3.35 5.34
CA VAL A 45 1.45 -2.70 4.27
C VAL A 45 2.11 -3.11 2.95
N MET A 46 1.34 -3.62 2.00
CA MET A 46 1.87 -4.09 0.73
C MET A 46 1.18 -3.44 -0.45
N GLU A 47 1.98 -3.25 -1.51
CA GLU A 47 1.46 -3.16 -2.86
C GLU A 47 0.73 -4.47 -3.20
N GLY A 48 -0.45 -4.41 -3.82
CA GLY A 48 -1.24 -5.61 -4.10
C GLY A 48 -2.08 -5.49 -5.37
N ILE A 49 -1.70 -6.18 -6.44
CA ILE A 49 -2.61 -6.37 -7.58
C ILE A 49 -3.63 -7.44 -7.20
N PHE A 50 -4.72 -7.06 -6.55
CA PHE A 50 -5.89 -7.91 -6.63
C PHE A 50 -6.41 -7.83 -8.06
N ASP A 51 -6.40 -8.96 -8.74
CA ASP A 51 -7.25 -9.14 -9.90
C ASP A 51 -8.70 -9.10 -9.43
N THR A 52 -9.24 -7.88 -9.31
CA THR A 52 -10.63 -7.65 -8.98
C THR A 52 -11.47 -7.95 -10.22
N HIS A 53 -11.61 -9.24 -10.56
CA HIS A 53 -12.52 -9.63 -11.62
C HIS A 53 -13.94 -9.15 -11.24
N LYS A 54 -14.42 -8.10 -11.92
CA LYS A 54 -15.69 -7.39 -11.63
C LYS A 54 -15.72 -6.66 -10.28
N GLY A 55 -14.60 -6.10 -9.82
CA GLY A 55 -14.57 -5.27 -8.60
C GLY A 55 -14.70 -6.07 -7.29
N LYS A 56 -14.57 -7.40 -7.32
CA LYS A 56 -14.66 -8.26 -6.13
C LYS A 56 -13.27 -8.67 -5.67
N ILE A 57 -12.97 -8.41 -4.39
CA ILE A 57 -11.78 -8.94 -3.72
C ILE A 57 -12.06 -10.41 -3.38
N PRO A 58 -11.19 -11.37 -3.77
CA PRO A 58 -11.40 -12.76 -3.45
C PRO A 58 -11.41 -12.96 -1.93
N PRO A 59 -12.20 -13.90 -1.37
CA PRO A 59 -12.24 -14.13 0.07
C PRO A 59 -10.95 -14.76 0.63
N TYR A 60 -10.07 -15.27 -0.24
CA TYR A 60 -8.81 -15.90 0.12
C TYR A 60 -7.72 -15.50 -0.87
N ILE A 61 -6.48 -15.50 -0.40
CA ILE A 61 -5.29 -15.27 -1.23
C ILE A 61 -4.35 -16.45 -1.03
N THR A 62 -3.86 -17.05 -2.10
CA THR A 62 -2.84 -18.11 -2.00
C THR A 62 -1.43 -17.50 -2.07
N LEU A 63 -0.41 -18.22 -1.58
CA LEU A 63 0.98 -17.81 -1.80
C LEU A 63 1.29 -17.64 -3.29
N ASP A 64 0.73 -18.49 -4.14
CA ASP A 64 0.88 -18.36 -5.60
C ASP A 64 0.23 -17.09 -6.13
N ASP A 65 -0.91 -16.66 -5.58
CA ASP A 65 -1.51 -15.37 -5.93
C ASP A 65 -0.60 -14.21 -5.54
N TRP A 66 0.01 -14.27 -4.35
CA TRP A 66 1.00 -13.29 -3.90
C TRP A 66 2.21 -13.23 -4.84
N VAL A 67 2.81 -14.39 -5.15
CA VAL A 67 4.01 -14.50 -6.00
C VAL A 67 3.73 -14.08 -7.43
N ARG A 68 2.61 -14.51 -8.01
CA ARG A 68 2.19 -14.13 -9.36
C ARG A 68 2.09 -12.62 -9.52
N VAL A 69 1.68 -11.95 -8.46
CA VAL A 69 1.34 -10.53 -8.48
C VAL A 69 2.51 -9.63 -8.08
N LEU A 70 3.25 -10.01 -7.04
CA LEU A 70 4.29 -9.18 -6.42
C LEU A 70 5.70 -9.71 -6.67
N GLY A 71 5.86 -10.83 -7.36
CA GLY A 71 7.16 -11.46 -7.59
C GLY A 71 7.72 -12.11 -6.33
N SER A 72 9.01 -12.43 -6.35
CA SER A 72 9.65 -13.17 -5.26
C SER A 72 9.79 -12.34 -3.97
N GLN A 73 9.75 -11.00 -4.04
CA GLN A 73 9.88 -10.14 -2.86
C GLN A 73 8.82 -10.42 -1.79
N CYS A 74 7.60 -10.81 -2.18
CA CYS A 74 6.52 -11.02 -1.23
C CYS A 74 6.63 -12.33 -0.45
N VAL A 75 7.38 -13.33 -0.94
CA VAL A 75 7.42 -14.66 -0.31
C VAL A 75 7.92 -14.55 1.13
N SER A 76 9.06 -13.89 1.34
CA SER A 76 9.65 -13.73 2.67
C SER A 76 8.76 -12.89 3.59
N VAL A 77 8.02 -11.92 3.04
CA VAL A 77 7.05 -11.09 3.78
C VAL A 77 5.88 -11.95 4.25
N VAL A 78 5.28 -12.72 3.35
CA VAL A 78 4.13 -13.60 3.63
C VAL A 78 4.54 -14.69 4.63
N GLU A 79 5.71 -15.31 4.46
CA GLU A 79 6.21 -16.31 5.41
C GLU A 79 6.47 -15.70 6.81
N TYR A 80 7.07 -14.51 6.86
CA TYR A 80 7.33 -13.82 8.13
C TYR A 80 6.02 -13.45 8.83
N ALA A 81 5.09 -12.83 8.10
CA ALA A 81 3.77 -12.47 8.60
C ALA A 81 2.98 -13.69 9.10
N GLN A 82 3.06 -14.81 8.38
CA GLN A 82 2.45 -16.07 8.80
C GLN A 82 3.02 -16.59 10.13
N ARG A 83 4.36 -16.54 10.32
CA ARG A 83 5.01 -17.01 11.55
C ARG A 83 4.66 -16.11 12.74
N GLY A 84 4.66 -14.79 12.53
CA GLY A 84 4.33 -13.80 13.55
C GLY A 84 2.83 -13.60 13.78
N LYS A 85 1.96 -14.22 12.96
CA LYS A 85 0.52 -13.93 12.89
C LYS A 85 0.20 -12.45 12.70
N LEU A 86 1.03 -11.78 11.89
CA LEU A 86 0.87 -10.36 11.60
C LEU A 86 -0.11 -10.17 10.44
N PRO A 87 -1.01 -9.16 10.52
CA PRO A 87 -1.87 -8.82 9.41
C PRO A 87 -1.08 -8.23 8.24
N ILE A 88 -1.58 -8.43 7.03
CA ILE A 88 -1.11 -7.74 5.82
C ILE A 88 -2.23 -6.84 5.29
N TYR A 89 -1.96 -5.55 5.18
CA TYR A 89 -2.87 -4.55 4.63
C TYR A 89 -2.48 -4.22 3.19
N HIS A 90 -3.44 -4.33 2.28
CA HIS A 90 -3.21 -3.97 0.88
C HIS A 90 -3.65 -2.53 0.62
N ALA A 91 -2.68 -1.62 0.55
CA ALA A 91 -2.91 -0.19 0.37
C ALA A 91 -3.04 0.24 -1.10
N ASP A 92 -2.64 -0.61 -2.02
CA ASP A 92 -2.49 -0.24 -3.42
C ASP A 92 -3.04 -1.35 -4.29
N PHE A 93 -4.29 -1.19 -4.72
CA PHE A 93 -4.94 -2.08 -5.66
C PHE A 93 -4.52 -1.64 -7.06
N SER A 94 -3.65 -2.38 -7.73
CA SER A 94 -3.37 -2.04 -9.13
C SER A 94 -4.55 -2.49 -10.00
N MET A 95 -5.03 -1.55 -10.84
CA MET A 95 -6.13 -1.79 -11.75
C MET A 95 -5.70 -2.79 -12.83
N LYS A 96 -6.59 -3.72 -13.16
CA LYS A 96 -6.47 -4.48 -14.41
C LYS A 96 -6.59 -3.50 -15.59
N GLY A 97 -5.46 -3.03 -16.09
CA GLY A 97 -5.43 -2.15 -17.27
C GLY A 97 -4.30 -1.12 -17.31
N ILE A 98 -3.63 -0.81 -16.19
CA ILE A 98 -2.55 0.20 -16.21
C ILE A 98 -1.25 -0.36 -16.82
N PHE A 99 -0.97 -1.66 -16.64
CA PHE A 99 0.17 -2.31 -17.31
C PHE A 99 -0.06 -2.51 -18.82
N TRP A 100 -1.27 -2.23 -19.32
CA TRP A 100 -1.65 -2.29 -20.74
C TRP A 100 -2.30 -0.98 -21.20
N TRP A 101 -1.78 0.16 -20.74
CA TRP A 101 -1.97 1.38 -21.51
C TRP A 101 -1.35 1.16 -22.90
N PRO A 102 -2.10 1.34 -24.00
CA PRO A 102 -1.45 1.58 -25.26
C PRO A 102 -0.62 2.86 -25.06
N GLU A 103 0.67 2.79 -25.33
CA GLU A 103 1.63 3.91 -25.26
C GLU A 103 1.18 5.16 -26.04
N SER A 104 0.09 5.07 -26.81
CA SER A 104 -0.48 6.13 -27.62
C SER A 104 -1.36 7.16 -26.88
N LEU A 105 -1.69 6.97 -25.59
CA LEU A 105 -2.31 8.02 -24.76
C LEU A 105 -1.27 8.60 -23.79
N PHE A 106 -0.50 9.52 -24.36
CA PHE A 106 0.69 10.19 -23.83
C PHE A 106 0.44 11.01 -22.54
N LEU A 107 0.31 10.35 -21.38
CA LEU A 107 0.51 10.93 -20.03
C LEU A 107 1.10 9.91 -19.01
N GLY A 108 1.43 8.68 -19.44
CA GLY A 108 1.46 7.47 -18.60
C GLY A 108 2.71 7.16 -17.77
N GLY A 109 3.78 7.95 -17.89
CA GLY A 109 5.01 7.71 -17.10
C GLY A 109 5.16 8.63 -15.87
N PHE A 110 4.65 9.86 -15.95
CA PHE A 110 4.92 10.91 -14.94
C PHE A 110 3.76 11.15 -13.97
N PHE A 111 2.53 10.80 -14.34
CA PHE A 111 1.35 11.04 -13.51
C PHE A 111 1.01 9.88 -12.57
N SER A 112 1.57 8.68 -12.78
CA SER A 112 1.20 7.49 -12.02
C SER A 112 1.91 7.40 -10.66
N SER A 113 3.22 7.70 -10.56
CA SER A 113 3.96 7.55 -9.29
C SER A 113 3.47 8.50 -8.19
N PRO A 114 3.43 9.84 -8.39
CA PRO A 114 3.04 10.76 -7.32
C PRO A 114 1.59 10.59 -6.88
N LEU A 115 0.68 10.26 -7.81
CA LEU A 115 -0.71 9.96 -7.50
C LEU A 115 -0.83 8.71 -6.63
N ARG A 116 -0.18 7.63 -7.05
CA ARG A 116 -0.21 6.34 -6.35
C ARG A 116 0.41 6.44 -4.96
N GLU A 117 1.58 7.06 -4.85
CA GLU A 117 2.27 7.28 -3.58
C GLU A 117 1.46 8.19 -2.65
N THR A 118 0.80 9.23 -3.19
CA THR A 118 -0.10 10.07 -2.38
C THR A 118 -1.28 9.28 -1.84
N ILE A 119 -1.92 8.45 -2.67
CA ILE A 119 -3.02 7.58 -2.23
C ILE A 119 -2.53 6.64 -1.14
N ILE A 120 -1.43 5.91 -1.38
CA ILE A 120 -0.84 4.97 -0.41
C ILE A 120 -0.55 5.66 0.91
N ALA A 121 0.17 6.79 0.90
CA ALA A 121 0.50 7.55 2.10
C ALA A 121 -0.76 8.00 2.86
N HIS A 122 -1.81 8.41 2.13
CA HIS A 122 -3.08 8.79 2.75
C HIS A 122 -3.79 7.60 3.39
N LYS A 123 -3.78 6.43 2.73
CA LYS A 123 -4.32 5.19 3.30
C LYS A 123 -3.57 4.75 4.55
N GLN A 124 -2.24 4.82 4.53
CA GLN A 124 -1.41 4.45 5.66
C GLN A 124 -1.67 5.34 6.87
N GLU A 125 -1.75 6.67 6.68
CA GLU A 125 -2.07 7.57 7.81
C GLU A 125 -3.45 7.30 8.40
N TRP A 126 -4.46 7.04 7.56
CA TRP A 126 -5.79 6.64 8.03
C TRP A 126 -5.73 5.32 8.83
N LEU A 127 -5.00 4.33 8.31
CA LEU A 127 -4.82 3.03 8.95
C LEU A 127 -4.11 3.16 10.30
N MET A 128 -3.00 3.91 10.39
CA MET A 128 -2.28 4.18 11.63
C MET A 128 -3.22 4.75 12.70
N ARG A 129 -4.03 5.76 12.33
CA ARG A 129 -5.01 6.35 13.26
C ARG A 129 -6.10 5.37 13.69
N SER A 130 -6.49 4.43 12.83
CA SER A 130 -7.53 3.43 13.12
C SER A 130 -7.06 2.32 14.07
N LEU A 131 -5.75 2.02 14.09
CA LEU A 131 -5.18 0.95 14.91
C LEU A 131 -4.93 1.38 16.38
N GLY A 132 -4.95 2.68 16.67
CA GLY A 132 -4.86 3.21 18.04
C GLY A 132 -3.52 3.85 18.35
N ASN A 133 -3.03 3.67 19.59
CA ASN A 133 -1.89 4.45 20.08
C ASN A 133 -0.56 3.97 19.48
N THR A 134 -0.05 4.79 18.55
CA THR A 134 1.29 4.72 17.95
C THR A 134 1.67 3.37 17.32
N PRO A 135 0.85 2.82 16.41
CA PRO A 135 1.22 1.61 15.67
C PRO A 135 2.52 1.77 14.89
N HIS A 136 3.18 0.64 14.63
CA HIS A 136 4.33 0.51 13.77
C HIS A 136 3.98 -0.38 12.58
N LEU A 137 3.93 0.18 11.37
CA LEU A 137 3.67 -0.58 10.15
C LEU A 137 4.89 -0.62 9.25
N VAL A 138 5.12 -1.80 8.66
CA VAL A 138 6.19 -2.04 7.68
C VAL A 138 5.60 -2.07 6.28
N THR A 139 5.91 -1.06 5.47
CA THR A 139 5.54 -0.98 4.06
C THR A 139 6.59 -1.68 3.20
N ILE A 140 6.17 -2.66 2.41
CA ILE A 140 6.99 -3.28 1.36
C ILE A 140 6.50 -2.77 0.01
N ILE A 141 7.38 -2.07 -0.71
CA ILE A 141 7.03 -1.41 -1.96
C ILE A 141 8.16 -1.57 -2.99
N GLY A 142 7.82 -1.64 -4.28
CA GLY A 142 8.85 -1.78 -5.32
C GLY A 142 9.82 -0.60 -5.37
N GLU A 143 11.08 -0.84 -5.71
CA GLU A 143 12.15 0.19 -5.78
C GLU A 143 11.84 1.34 -6.75
N ALA A 144 10.89 1.15 -7.68
CA ALA A 144 10.44 2.16 -8.62
C ALA A 144 9.52 3.23 -8.00
N HIS A 145 8.97 3.01 -6.80
CA HIS A 145 8.11 3.98 -6.11
C HIS A 145 8.94 5.04 -5.37
N THR A 146 9.52 5.97 -6.12
CA THR A 146 10.36 7.01 -5.54
C THR A 146 9.53 8.19 -5.02
N GLY A 147 9.57 8.44 -3.71
CA GLY A 147 8.96 9.64 -3.12
C GLY A 147 7.87 9.40 -2.07
N LEU A 148 7.57 8.13 -1.77
CA LEU A 148 6.57 7.77 -0.76
C LEU A 148 6.85 8.43 0.61
N GLU A 149 8.12 8.59 1.00
CA GLU A 149 8.50 9.25 2.25
C GLU A 149 8.00 10.68 2.30
N ALA A 150 8.20 11.43 1.21
CA ALA A 150 7.78 12.83 1.11
C ALA A 150 6.25 12.93 1.23
N HIS A 151 5.52 11.97 0.65
CA HIS A 151 4.07 11.91 0.77
C HIS A 151 3.60 11.53 2.17
N ILE A 152 4.30 10.64 2.88
CA ILE A 152 4.00 10.30 4.29
C ILE A 152 4.24 11.49 5.21
N GLN A 153 5.29 12.27 4.96
CA GLN A 153 5.62 13.46 5.76
C GLN A 153 4.59 14.59 5.62
N GLN A 154 3.92 14.69 4.46
CA GLN A 154 2.82 15.63 4.26
C GLN A 154 1.68 15.40 5.26
N SER A 155 0.89 16.42 5.52
CA SER A 155 -0.38 16.30 6.22
C SER A 155 -1.46 15.65 5.33
N ALA A 156 -2.46 15.02 5.94
CA ALA A 156 -3.65 14.54 5.21
C ALA A 156 -4.28 15.63 4.33
N ASN A 157 -4.36 16.87 4.82
CA ASN A 157 -4.90 18.02 4.08
C ASN A 157 -4.07 18.40 2.84
N GLU A 158 -2.75 18.30 2.90
CA GLU A 158 -1.86 18.54 1.74
C GLU A 158 -2.08 17.48 0.67
N ARG A 159 -2.10 16.21 1.06
CA ARG A 159 -2.39 15.10 0.15
C ARG A 159 -3.78 15.24 -0.49
N MET A 160 -4.81 15.56 0.29
CA MET A 160 -6.15 15.76 -0.25
C MET A 160 -6.27 16.97 -1.17
N ARG A 161 -5.53 18.06 -0.93
CA ARG A 161 -5.48 19.20 -1.87
C ARG A 161 -4.88 18.80 -3.21
N PHE A 162 -3.83 17.99 -3.20
CA PHE A 162 -3.26 17.44 -4.43
C PHE A 162 -4.26 16.53 -5.16
N LEU A 163 -4.85 15.56 -4.45
CA LEU A 163 -5.79 14.60 -5.02
C LEU A 163 -7.04 15.28 -5.60
N ASN A 164 -7.59 16.30 -4.93
CA ASN A 164 -8.75 17.03 -5.43
C ASN A 164 -8.49 17.78 -6.74
N ARG A 165 -7.26 18.25 -7.00
CA ARG A 165 -6.90 18.84 -8.32
C ARG A 165 -6.97 17.81 -9.44
N LEU A 166 -6.83 16.53 -9.09
CA LEU A 166 -6.89 15.39 -9.99
C LEU A 166 -8.24 14.67 -9.91
N ARG A 167 -9.26 15.23 -9.25
CA ARG A 167 -10.57 14.58 -9.08
C ARG A 167 -11.18 14.12 -10.40
N LEU A 168 -11.22 15.01 -11.41
CA LEU A 168 -11.80 14.66 -12.71
C LEU A 168 -11.06 13.51 -13.41
N PRO A 169 -9.72 13.54 -13.59
CA PRO A 169 -9.02 12.41 -14.17
C PRO A 169 -9.11 11.13 -13.32
N ILE A 170 -9.07 11.24 -11.99
CA ILE A 170 -9.29 10.09 -11.09
C ILE A 170 -10.69 9.50 -11.32
N ASN A 171 -11.74 10.31 -11.44
CA ASN A 171 -13.11 9.82 -11.63
C ASN A 171 -13.37 9.25 -13.02
N ILE A 172 -12.68 9.75 -14.05
CA ILE A 172 -12.78 9.19 -15.40
C ILE A 172 -12.10 7.82 -15.47
N VAL A 173 -10.95 7.68 -14.82
CA VAL A 173 -10.09 6.51 -14.98
C VAL A 173 -10.36 5.44 -13.91
N MET A 174 -10.76 5.82 -12.70
CA MET A 174 -10.85 4.96 -11.52
C MET A 174 -12.28 4.82 -10.98
N LYS A 175 -13.28 5.10 -11.82
CA LYS A 175 -14.69 5.29 -11.47
C LYS A 175 -15.33 4.15 -10.68
N ASP A 176 -14.80 2.92 -10.78
CA ASP A 176 -15.55 1.73 -10.36
C ASP A 176 -14.79 0.72 -9.49
N GLU A 177 -13.57 1.00 -9.03
CA GLU A 177 -12.75 -0.12 -8.57
C GLU A 177 -12.57 -0.25 -7.05
N GLY A 178 -13.04 0.70 -6.24
CA GLY A 178 -12.72 0.70 -4.80
C GLY A 178 -11.22 0.85 -4.50
N VAL A 179 -10.37 0.76 -5.53
CA VAL A 179 -8.92 0.84 -5.54
C VAL A 179 -8.42 2.08 -4.85
N VAL A 180 -9.11 3.22 -5.03
CA VAL A 180 -8.70 4.51 -4.48
C VAL A 180 -8.94 4.57 -2.97
N TYR A 181 -10.04 4.00 -2.47
CA TYR A 181 -10.50 4.28 -1.11
C TYR A 181 -10.63 3.06 -0.21
N LYS A 182 -10.42 1.84 -0.71
CA LYS A 182 -10.44 0.61 0.08
C LYS A 182 -9.04 0.18 0.49
N LEU A 183 -8.95 -0.52 1.62
CA LEU A 183 -7.83 -1.31 2.11
C LEU A 183 -8.37 -2.71 2.42
N ALA A 184 -7.70 -3.75 1.95
CA ALA A 184 -8.02 -5.11 2.39
C ALA A 184 -7.08 -5.51 3.52
N ARG A 185 -7.64 -5.97 4.63
CA ARG A 185 -6.89 -6.63 5.69
C ARG A 185 -6.88 -8.13 5.44
N CYS A 186 -5.70 -8.72 5.44
CA CYS A 186 -5.49 -10.14 5.27
C CYS A 186 -4.89 -10.72 6.56
N ASP A 187 -5.54 -11.73 7.11
CA ASP A 187 -5.09 -12.44 8.31
C ASP A 187 -4.83 -13.91 7.96
N PHE A 188 -3.78 -14.49 8.54
CA PHE A 188 -3.50 -15.92 8.41
C PHE A 188 -4.23 -16.71 9.48
N ASP A 189 -5.16 -17.58 9.07
CA ASP A 189 -5.95 -18.42 9.97
C ASP A 189 -6.10 -19.84 9.42
N ARG A 190 -5.87 -20.84 10.29
CA ARG A 190 -6.02 -22.28 9.98
C ARG A 190 -5.33 -22.71 8.67
N GLY A 191 -4.11 -22.24 8.44
CA GLY A 191 -3.31 -22.63 7.27
C GLY A 191 -3.65 -21.89 5.98
N LYS A 192 -4.47 -20.83 6.03
CA LYS A 192 -4.89 -20.06 4.84
C LYS A 192 -4.89 -18.56 5.13
N TRP A 193 -4.53 -17.76 4.14
CA TRP A 193 -4.75 -16.31 4.17
C TRP A 193 -6.18 -16.00 3.81
N LYS A 194 -6.88 -15.31 4.72
CA LYS A 194 -8.24 -14.86 4.53
C LYS A 194 -8.24 -13.37 4.31
N VAL A 195 -8.99 -12.92 3.30
CA VAL A 195 -9.35 -11.51 3.21
C VAL A 195 -10.44 -11.29 4.25
N GLY A 196 -10.09 -10.58 5.31
CA GLY A 196 -10.97 -10.25 6.41
C GLY A 196 -11.71 -8.95 6.12
N GLU A 197 -11.40 -7.94 6.92
CA GLU A 197 -12.05 -6.63 6.85
C GLU A 197 -11.63 -5.83 5.60
N ILE A 198 -12.62 -5.24 4.93
CA ILE A 198 -12.40 -4.22 3.91
C ILE A 198 -12.64 -2.86 4.55
N LEU A 199 -11.56 -2.13 4.79
CA LEU A 199 -11.61 -0.81 5.38
C LEU A 199 -11.85 0.22 4.27
N GLU A 200 -12.82 1.11 4.46
CA GLU A 200 -13.07 2.23 3.55
C GLU A 200 -12.56 3.53 4.17
N ILE A 201 -11.84 4.31 3.37
CA ILE A 201 -11.27 5.60 3.76
C ILE A 201 -12.22 6.70 3.27
N PRO A 202 -12.95 7.39 4.17
CA PRO A 202 -14.02 8.31 3.79
C PRO A 202 -13.56 9.42 2.83
N ASP A 203 -12.46 10.09 3.15
CA ASP A 203 -11.93 11.21 2.36
C ASP A 203 -11.60 10.82 0.92
N LEU A 204 -11.04 9.61 0.73
CA LEU A 204 -10.73 9.07 -0.59
C LEU A 204 -11.98 8.57 -1.32
N LYS A 205 -13.00 8.11 -0.58
CA LYS A 205 -14.28 7.69 -1.14
C LYS A 205 -15.03 8.89 -1.70
N GLU A 206 -15.02 10.02 -0.98
CA GLU A 206 -15.60 11.28 -1.44
C GLU A 206 -14.94 11.82 -2.72
N LEU A 207 -13.67 11.47 -2.97
CA LEU A 207 -12.96 11.86 -4.19
C LEU A 207 -13.59 11.23 -5.44
N VAL A 208 -14.08 9.99 -5.33
CA VAL A 208 -14.57 9.18 -6.45
C VAL A 208 -16.08 9.17 -6.67
N ILE A 209 -16.83 9.87 -5.80
CA ILE A 209 -18.28 10.10 -5.95
C ILE A 209 -18.56 11.25 -6.91
#